data_AF-A0A957NVU2-F1
#
_entry.id   AF-A0A957NVU2-F1
#
_cell.length_a   1.000
_cell.length_b   1.000
_cell.length_c   1.000
_cell.angle_alpha   90.00
_cell.angle_beta   90.00
_cell.angle_gamma   90.00
#
_symmetry.space_group_name_H-M   'P 1'
#
loop_
_entity.id
_entity.type
_entity.pdbx_description
1 polymer ?
#
loop_
_entity_poly.entity_id
_entity_poly.type
_entity_poly.pdbx_seq_one_letter_code
_entity_poly.pdbx_strand_id
1 'polypeptide(L)'
;MTNEIMLNNGQLRTVITPAQGAGTLSFDVLRGDQWLPIMPDTRRTDCDLTASDFLMLPYSNRIENGRFTFAGQTHQLAHGEHHAIHGDTR
;
A
#
# COMPACT_ATOMS: atom_id res chain seq x y z
N MET A 1 18.83 -5.99 0.76
CA MET A 1 18.32 -6.46 -0.54
C MET A 1 16.82 -6.27 -0.51
N THR A 2 16.27 -5.37 -1.32
CA THR A 2 14.82 -5.25 -1.48
C THR A 2 14.34 -6.47 -2.29
N ASN A 3 13.58 -7.36 -1.65
CA ASN A 3 13.06 -8.56 -2.30
C ASN A 3 11.77 -8.20 -3.04
N GLU A 4 11.90 -7.56 -4.21
CA GLU A 4 10.77 -7.25 -5.08
C GLU A 4 10.28 -8.50 -5.80
N ILE A 5 8.96 -8.68 -5.89
CA ILE A 5 8.34 -9.77 -6.64
C ILE A 5 7.65 -9.17 -7.86
N MET A 6 8.09 -9.59 -9.06
CA MET A 6 7.39 -9.28 -10.30
C MET A 6 6.46 -10.42 -10.67
N LEU A 7 5.20 -10.10 -10.92
CA LEU A 7 4.19 -11.02 -11.46
C LEU A 7 3.80 -10.53 -12.86
N ASN A 8 3.70 -11.46 -13.82
CA ASN A 8 3.36 -11.16 -15.21
C ASN A 8 2.58 -12.33 -15.80
N ASN A 9 1.46 -12.06 -16.46
CA ASN A 9 0.63 -13.07 -17.13
C ASN A 9 0.52 -12.88 -18.67
N GLY A 10 1.38 -12.06 -19.26
CA GLY A 10 1.37 -11.71 -20.68
C GLY A 10 0.37 -10.60 -21.06
N GLN A 11 -0.48 -10.14 -20.14
CA GLN A 11 -1.42 -9.04 -20.36
C GLN A 11 -1.32 -7.95 -19.29
N LEU A 12 -0.98 -8.34 -18.07
CA LEU A 12 -0.80 -7.49 -16.91
C LEU A 12 0.56 -7.80 -16.28
N ARG A 13 1.20 -6.77 -15.74
CA ARG A 13 2.44 -6.89 -14.99
C ARG A 13 2.37 -6.03 -13.74
N THR A 14 2.76 -6.58 -12.59
CA THR A 14 2.86 -5.84 -11.33
C THR A 14 4.17 -6.15 -10.64
N VAL A 15 4.64 -5.21 -9.82
CA VAL A 15 5.78 -5.41 -8.92
C VAL A 15 5.34 -5.08 -7.50
N ILE A 16 5.63 -5.98 -6.57
CA ILE A 16 5.20 -5.89 -5.16
C ILE A 16 6.44 -5.92 -4.25
N THR A 17 6.40 -5.20 -3.13
CA THR A 17 7.42 -5.22 -2.08
C THR A 17 6.91 -5.87 -0.79
N PRO A 18 7.07 -7.20 -0.62
CA PRO A 18 6.66 -7.91 0.59
C PRO A 18 7.25 -7.31 1.87
N ALA A 19 8.51 -6.86 1.82
CA ALA A 19 9.21 -6.30 2.97
C ALA A 19 8.67 -4.95 3.45
N GLN A 20 7.80 -4.28 2.68
CA GLN A 20 7.23 -2.97 3.02
C GLN A 20 5.70 -3.04 3.02
N GLY A 21 5.14 -3.97 3.80
CA GLY A 21 3.69 -4.14 3.93
C GLY A 21 3.00 -4.63 2.65
N ALA A 22 3.74 -5.35 1.79
CA ALA A 22 3.25 -5.84 0.50
C ALA A 22 2.66 -4.76 -0.43
N GLY A 23 3.20 -3.53 -0.36
CA GLY A 23 2.81 -2.44 -1.25
C GLY A 23 3.08 -2.77 -2.72
N THR A 24 2.22 -2.29 -3.62
CA THR A 24 2.44 -2.37 -5.07
C THR A 24 3.37 -1.24 -5.47
N LEU A 25 4.41 -1.54 -6.24
CA LEU A 25 5.37 -0.54 -6.75
C LEU A 25 5.03 -0.07 -8.16
N SER A 26 4.44 -0.93 -8.98
CA SER A 26 4.02 -0.60 -10.35
C SER A 26 2.93 -1.56 -10.82
N PHE A 27 2.02 -1.09 -11.68
CA PHE A 27 1.03 -1.94 -12.34
C PHE A 27 0.81 -1.48 -13.77
N ASP A 28 1.10 -2.36 -14.73
CA ASP A 28 1.05 -2.11 -16.16
C ASP A 28 0.08 -3.05 -16.86
N VAL A 29 -0.42 -2.60 -18.01
CA VAL A 29 -1.19 -3.42 -18.96
C VAL A 29 -0.56 -3.39 -20.34
N LEU A 30 -0.58 -4.53 -21.02
CA LEU A 30 -0.14 -4.63 -22.41
C LEU A 30 -1.24 -4.09 -23.34
N ARG A 31 -0.87 -3.17 -24.21
CA ARG A 31 -1.69 -2.63 -25.31
C ARG A 31 -0.86 -2.64 -26.58
N GLY A 32 -1.27 -3.45 -27.56
CA GLY A 32 -0.43 -3.72 -28.72
C GLY A 32 0.88 -4.38 -28.28
N ASP A 33 1.99 -3.74 -28.59
CA ASP A 33 3.35 -4.13 -28.21
C ASP A 33 3.93 -3.29 -27.06
N GLN A 34 3.11 -2.43 -26.43
CA GLN A 34 3.55 -1.52 -25.39
C GLN A 34 2.94 -1.83 -24.02
N TRP A 35 3.77 -1.83 -22.99
CA TRP A 35 3.33 -1.82 -21.60
C TRP A 35 2.99 -0.39 -21.20
N LEU A 36 1.73 -0.16 -20.85
CA LEU A 36 1.23 1.13 -20.40
C LEU A 36 0.96 1.09 -18.90
N PRO A 37 1.41 2.09 -18.12
CA PRO A 37 1.17 2.13 -16.69
C PRO A 37 -0.31 2.41 -16.39
N ILE A 38 -0.93 1.57 -15.56
CA ILE A 38 -2.22 1.84 -14.93
C ILE A 38 -2.01 2.60 -13.61
N MET A 39 -0.93 2.27 -12.91
CA MET A 39 -0.50 2.93 -11.68
C MET A 39 0.92 3.50 -11.87
N PRO A 40 1.31 4.55 -11.11
CA PRO A 40 2.68 5.05 -11.13
C PRO A 40 3.70 3.94 -10.86
N ASP A 41 4.88 4.04 -11.49
CA ASP A 41 6.04 3.22 -11.12
C ASP A 41 6.87 3.95 -10.08
N THR A 42 6.75 3.54 -8.82
CA THR A 42 7.42 4.17 -7.69
C THR A 42 8.89 3.80 -7.55
N ARG A 43 9.40 2.90 -8.41
CA ARG A 43 10.84 2.60 -8.48
C ARG A 43 11.61 3.65 -9.28
N ARG A 44 10.90 4.53 -9.99
CA ARG A 44 11.53 5.65 -10.69
C ARG A 44 12.07 6.65 -9.68
N THR A 45 13.23 7.21 -9.98
CA THR A 45 13.91 8.17 -9.10
C THR A 45 13.18 9.51 -8.96
N ASP A 46 12.21 9.79 -9.83
CA ASP A 46 11.38 11.01 -9.83
C ASP A 46 10.01 10.81 -9.17
N CYS A 47 9.78 9.67 -8.52
CA CYS A 47 8.54 9.38 -7.79
C CYS A 47 8.75 9.50 -6.28
N ASP A 48 8.02 10.43 -5.64
CA ASP A 48 8.09 10.65 -4.19
C ASP A 48 7.29 9.62 -3.36
N LEU A 49 6.53 8.75 -4.03
CA LEU A 49 5.74 7.71 -3.36
C LEU A 49 6.60 6.48 -3.09
N THR A 50 6.42 5.85 -1.94
CA THR A 50 7.09 4.58 -1.61
C THR A 50 6.40 3.35 -2.21
N ALA A 51 5.10 3.45 -2.50
CA ALA A 51 4.31 2.47 -3.22
C ALA A 51 3.19 3.17 -4.00
N SER A 52 2.71 2.58 -5.08
CA SER A 52 1.58 3.06 -5.89
C SER A 52 0.23 2.59 -5.35
N ASP A 53 0.22 1.53 -4.56
CA ASP A 53 -0.93 1.07 -3.78
C ASP A 53 -0.46 0.51 -2.43
N PHE A 54 -1.23 0.81 -1.38
CA PHE A 54 -0.90 0.48 0.01
C PHE A 54 -2.02 -0.35 0.64
N LEU A 55 -1.64 -1.44 1.30
CA LEU A 55 -2.59 -2.17 2.14
C LEU A 55 -2.92 -1.33 3.38
N MET A 56 -4.21 -1.13 3.64
CA MET A 56 -4.72 -0.42 4.83
C MET A 56 -5.38 -1.42 5.78
N LEU A 57 -4.55 -2.08 6.58
CA LEU A 57 -4.99 -3.11 7.52
C LEU A 57 -4.55 -2.74 8.94
N PRO A 58 -5.35 -3.07 9.98
CA PRO A 58 -6.63 -3.75 9.90
C PRO A 58 -7.82 -2.83 9.58
N TYR A 59 -7.57 -1.53 9.39
CA TYR A 59 -8.62 -0.56 9.06
C TYR A 59 -8.13 0.45 8.02
N SER A 60 -9.07 0.95 7.23
CA SER A 60 -8.84 2.06 6.31
C SER A 60 -9.14 3.40 6.96
N ASN A 61 -8.44 4.44 6.50
CA ASN A 61 -8.66 5.83 6.91
C ASN A 61 -8.51 6.03 8.42
N ARG A 62 -9.25 6.98 9.02
CA ARG A 62 -9.01 7.47 10.38
C ARG A 62 -9.92 6.82 11.40
N ILE A 63 -9.36 6.60 12.59
CA ILE A 63 -10.10 6.40 13.84
C ILE A 63 -9.93 7.67 14.68
N GLU A 64 -11.05 8.29 15.03
CA GLU A 64 -11.04 9.55 15.77
C GLU A 64 -10.31 9.39 17.11
N ASN A 65 -9.35 10.28 17.40
CA ASN A 65 -8.53 10.25 18.61
C ASN A 65 -7.75 8.92 18.79
N GLY A 66 -7.67 8.09 17.75
CA GLY A 66 -7.19 6.71 17.83
C GLY A 66 -7.95 5.87 18.85
N ARG A 67 -9.18 6.25 19.23
CA ARG A 67 -9.90 5.64 20.35
C ARG A 67 -11.25 5.10 19.92
N PHE A 68 -11.51 3.85 20.27
CA PHE A 68 -12.80 3.21 20.03
C PHE A 68 -13.10 2.19 21.13
N THR A 69 -14.37 1.83 21.26
CA THR A 69 -14.82 0.79 22.18
C THR A 69 -15.37 -0.38 21.39
N PHE A 70 -14.92 -1.60 21.71
CA PHE A 70 -15.37 -2.83 21.10
C PHE A 70 -15.55 -3.90 22.17
N ALA A 71 -16.65 -4.65 22.13
CA ALA A 71 -16.98 -5.69 23.13
C ALA A 71 -16.84 -5.23 24.60
N GLY A 72 -17.19 -3.97 24.89
CA GLY A 72 -17.10 -3.38 26.23
C GLY A 72 -15.68 -2.97 26.66
N GLN A 73 -14.68 -3.14 25.80
CA GLN A 73 -13.30 -2.71 26.05
C GLN A 73 -12.97 -1.46 25.22
N THR A 74 -12.32 -0.49 25.86
CA THR A 74 -11.81 0.70 25.16
C THR A 74 -10.38 0.45 24.71
N HIS A 75 -10.13 0.64 23.42
CA HIS A 75 -8.82 0.52 22.79
C HIS A 75 -8.30 1.91 22.44
N GLN A 76 -7.01 2.13 22.70
CA GLN A 76 -6.28 3.32 22.31
C GLN A 76 -5.16 2.92 21.36
N LEU A 77 -5.19 3.46 20.15
CA LEU A 77 -4.18 3.29 19.13
C LEU A 77 -3.07 4.33 19.28
N ALA A 78 -1.90 4.02 18.72
CA ALA A 78 -0.81 4.98 18.57
C ALA A 78 -1.23 6.17 17.70
N HIS A 79 -0.57 7.31 17.89
CA HIS A 79 -0.82 8.57 17.16
C HIS A 79 -2.28 9.04 17.20
N GLY A 80 -2.95 8.80 18.34
CA GLY A 80 -4.35 9.13 18.53
C GLY A 80 -4.64 10.63 18.38
N GLU A 81 -3.72 11.48 18.82
CA GLU A 81 -3.77 12.94 18.70
C GLU A 81 -3.89 13.44 17.25
N HIS A 82 -3.51 12.61 16.28
CA HIS A 82 -3.60 12.92 14.85
C HIS A 82 -4.76 12.18 14.15
N HIS A 83 -5.65 11.55 14.92
CA HIS A 83 -6.63 10.57 14.45
C HIS A 83 -5.93 9.42 13.71
N ALA A 84 -5.53 8.38 14.44
CA ALA A 84 -4.81 7.22 13.94
C ALA A 84 -5.33 6.78 12.56
N ILE A 85 -4.44 6.60 11.58
CA ILE A 85 -4.80 6.51 10.17
C ILE A 85 -4.18 5.29 9.49
N HIS A 86 -4.94 4.62 8.62
CA HIS A 86 -4.50 3.55 7.70
C HIS A 86 -3.96 2.25 8.34
N GLY A 87 -4.16 2.07 9.64
CA GLY A 87 -3.71 0.86 10.34
C GLY A 87 -2.19 0.72 10.35
N ASP A 88 -1.72 -0.52 10.56
CA ASP A 88 -0.30 -0.85 10.57
C ASP A 88 -0.05 -2.19 9.87
N THR A 89 0.84 -2.17 8.88
CA THR A 89 1.20 -3.32 8.06
C THR A 89 2.71 -3.59 8.07
N ARG A 90 3.47 -3.01 9.01
CA ARG A 90 4.93 -3.10 9.05
C ARG A 90 5.46 -3.47 10.43
#